data_AF-A0A8T2CHL7-F1
#
_entry.id   AF-A0A8T2CHL7-F1
#
_cell.length_a   1.000
_cell.length_b   1.000
_cell.length_c   1.000
_cell.angle_alpha   90.00
_cell.angle_beta   90.00
_cell.angle_gamma   90.00
#
_symmetry.space_group_name_H-M   'P 1'
#
loop_
_entity.id
_entity.type
_entity.pdbx_description
1 polymer ?
#
loop_
_entity_poly.entity_id
_entity_poly.type
_entity_poly.pdbx_seq_one_letter_code
_entity_poly.pdbx_strand_id
1 'polypeptide(L)'
;MKRKERDYNNENEEENEKDTNPCKLDLDSLPLDLKMVILARLSAKSLMKLRRVSKIWSSIIRSRGFIDSFYSISSKQSRFIVALSNSVFGKPAEKLTFFFSFSHDDGDDSSSLLPNFEMAIPKCSFSNYSDSLASFHGILAVQADSKWLMCNPSTEQFVKLPATTAFVGYDPIDDQYKVLSWNRTRYGYNGHLQHKVLTLGDGEVWRHIKDTPLPYRATQTNICVNHFLYYVAYLTQTKDMDHMVLVCFDVRSEKLSFINAPKDVVQWGRKAVFIEYKRKLASIVRGPYDRFHSFDLWILEDVEKHEWSKQTCVFPSSVWDDVECGKMYFPGTNKAGEIIMAPKRLSSDFRPFYIFYYNVETKNIRRVRLLGIGDSEEFRRSYGFQSTAGSRHSLVLIAHQHVESVGFFKDPRINLTGLEGS
;
A
#
# COMPACT_ATOMS: atom_id res chain seq x y z
N MET A 1 -48.40 -23.02 -69.89
CA MET A 1 -47.88 -21.67 -69.59
C MET A 1 -48.88 -20.96 -68.70
N LYS A 2 -48.44 -20.46 -67.53
CA LYS A 2 -49.10 -19.54 -66.56
C LYS A 2 -50.32 -20.00 -65.72
N ARG A 3 -50.00 -20.59 -64.56
CA ARG A 3 -50.20 -20.13 -63.15
C ARG A 3 -51.56 -19.54 -62.72
N LYS A 4 -52.23 -20.20 -61.76
CA LYS A 4 -52.89 -19.60 -60.57
C LYS A 4 -53.24 -20.66 -59.50
N GLU A 5 -53.17 -20.18 -58.25
CA GLU A 5 -53.59 -20.68 -56.92
C GLU A 5 -54.87 -21.55 -56.90
N ARG A 6 -55.19 -22.39 -55.89
CA ARG A 6 -55.29 -22.09 -54.44
C ARG A 6 -55.68 -23.38 -53.63
N ASP A 7 -55.55 -23.25 -52.31
CA ASP A 7 -56.25 -23.95 -51.19
C ASP A 7 -55.86 -25.38 -50.76
N TYR A 8 -55.55 -25.54 -49.46
CA TYR A 8 -56.39 -26.28 -48.50
C TYR A 8 -55.94 -26.10 -47.03
N ASN A 9 -56.93 -25.93 -46.15
CA ASN A 9 -56.87 -25.82 -44.68
C ASN A 9 -56.47 -27.12 -43.97
N ASN A 10 -55.95 -27.00 -42.73
CA ASN A 10 -56.46 -27.66 -41.50
C ASN A 10 -55.55 -27.28 -40.30
N GLU A 11 -56.05 -26.53 -39.31
CA GLU A 11 -56.76 -26.96 -38.09
C GLU A 11 -55.81 -27.19 -36.88
N ASN A 12 -55.89 -26.23 -35.96
CA ASN A 12 -55.75 -26.25 -34.49
C ASN A 12 -55.07 -27.43 -33.79
N GLU A 13 -54.16 -27.09 -32.87
CA GLU A 13 -54.32 -27.44 -31.45
C GLU A 13 -53.46 -26.52 -30.57
N GLU A 14 -54.13 -25.82 -29.64
CA GLU A 14 -53.55 -25.04 -28.56
C GLU A 14 -53.12 -25.99 -27.43
N GLU A 15 -51.83 -26.01 -27.07
CA GLU A 15 -51.41 -26.43 -25.74
C GLU A 15 -50.80 -25.24 -25.00
N ASN A 16 -51.52 -24.82 -23.95
CA ASN A 16 -51.11 -23.86 -22.95
C ASN A 16 -49.96 -24.43 -22.11
N GLU A 17 -48.71 -24.21 -22.52
CA GLU A 17 -47.58 -24.31 -21.61
C GLU A 17 -47.47 -23.01 -20.80
N LYS A 18 -48.01 -23.04 -19.57
CA LYS A 18 -47.70 -22.05 -18.53
C LYS A 18 -46.20 -22.14 -18.24
N ASP A 19 -45.43 -21.29 -18.89
CA ASP A 19 -44.07 -20.95 -18.46
C ASP A 19 -44.16 -20.39 -17.04
N THR A 20 -43.92 -21.29 -16.08
CA THR A 20 -43.82 -20.95 -14.67
C THR A 20 -42.48 -20.28 -14.51
N ASN A 21 -42.46 -18.96 -14.78
CA ASN A 21 -41.31 -18.10 -14.62
C ASN A 21 -40.68 -18.41 -13.25
N PRO A 22 -39.45 -18.91 -13.16
CA PRO A 22 -38.86 -19.29 -11.88
C PRO A 22 -38.74 -18.01 -11.06
N CYS A 23 -39.50 -17.98 -9.96
CA CYS A 23 -39.51 -16.98 -8.89
C CYS A 23 -38.65 -15.74 -9.18
N LYS A 24 -39.30 -14.65 -9.59
CA LYS A 24 -38.74 -13.31 -9.49
C LYS A 24 -38.55 -13.04 -8.00
N LEU A 25 -37.43 -13.53 -7.44
CA LEU A 25 -36.99 -13.23 -6.09
C LEU A 25 -36.85 -11.72 -6.03
N ASP A 26 -37.82 -11.07 -5.43
CA ASP A 26 -37.74 -9.65 -5.17
C ASP A 26 -36.64 -9.45 -4.13
N LEU A 27 -35.42 -9.14 -4.60
CA LEU A 27 -34.30 -8.87 -3.72
C LEU A 27 -34.61 -7.71 -2.76
N ASP A 28 -35.57 -6.84 -3.09
CA ASP A 28 -35.99 -5.75 -2.21
C ASP A 28 -36.81 -6.27 -1.01
N SER A 29 -37.43 -7.45 -1.10
CA SER A 29 -38.16 -8.11 -0.01
C SER A 29 -37.25 -8.81 1.02
N LEU A 30 -35.97 -9.01 0.70
CA LEU A 30 -35.04 -9.71 1.57
C LEU A 30 -34.72 -8.88 2.84
N PRO A 31 -34.64 -9.50 4.03
CA PRO A 31 -34.15 -8.84 5.24
C PRO A 31 -32.80 -8.13 5.05
N LEU A 32 -32.62 -7.00 5.72
CA LEU A 32 -31.44 -6.15 5.58
C LEU A 32 -30.13 -6.92 5.88
N ASP A 33 -30.13 -7.81 6.87
CA ASP A 33 -28.94 -8.57 7.26
C ASP A 33 -28.50 -9.54 6.15
N LEU A 34 -29.46 -10.21 5.51
CA LEU A 34 -29.17 -11.09 4.38
C LEU A 34 -28.67 -10.30 3.17
N LYS A 35 -29.23 -9.11 2.91
CA LYS A 35 -28.72 -8.18 1.90
C LYS A 35 -27.26 -7.81 2.17
N MET A 36 -26.92 -7.47 3.42
CA MET A 36 -25.55 -7.15 3.81
C MET A 36 -24.61 -8.35 3.60
N VAL A 37 -25.00 -9.55 4.01
CA VAL A 37 -24.19 -10.77 3.84
C VAL A 37 -23.95 -11.09 2.36
N ILE A 38 -24.98 -10.97 1.51
CA ILE A 38 -24.85 -11.21 0.06
C ILE A 38 -23.90 -10.19 -0.56
N LEU A 39 -24.14 -8.90 -0.30
CA LEU A 39 -23.31 -7.83 -0.82
C LEU A 39 -21.85 -7.96 -0.34
N ALA A 40 -21.63 -8.33 0.91
CA ALA A 40 -20.28 -8.40 1.46
C ALA A 40 -19.41 -9.52 0.87
N ARG A 41 -20.00 -10.46 0.11
CA ARG A 41 -19.29 -11.50 -0.66
C ARG A 41 -18.89 -11.05 -2.07
N LEU A 42 -19.41 -9.92 -2.53
CA LEU A 42 -19.05 -9.36 -3.84
C LEU A 42 -17.74 -8.58 -3.73
N SER A 43 -16.99 -8.51 -4.84
CA SER A 43 -15.83 -7.62 -4.90
C SER A 43 -16.25 -6.15 -4.77
N ALA A 44 -15.36 -5.33 -4.21
CA ALA A 44 -15.61 -3.91 -4.07
C ALA A 44 -15.94 -3.23 -5.41
N LYS A 45 -15.29 -3.63 -6.51
CA LYS A 45 -15.60 -3.11 -7.86
C LYS A 45 -17.05 -3.40 -8.27
N SER A 46 -17.58 -4.59 -7.97
CA SER A 46 -18.97 -4.95 -8.21
C SER A 46 -19.92 -4.14 -7.33
N LEU A 47 -19.57 -3.94 -6.05
CA LEU A 47 -20.33 -3.08 -5.14
C LEU A 47 -20.41 -1.64 -5.65
N MET A 48 -19.31 -1.10 -6.18
CA MET A 48 -19.27 0.24 -6.77
C MET A 48 -20.20 0.39 -7.98
N LYS A 49 -20.37 -0.67 -8.78
CA LYS A 49 -21.37 -0.71 -9.86
C LYS A 49 -22.80 -0.77 -9.29
N LEU A 50 -23.05 -1.61 -8.29
CA LEU A 50 -24.36 -1.76 -7.64
C LEU A 50 -24.86 -0.46 -7.00
N ARG A 51 -23.96 0.34 -6.42
CA ARG A 51 -24.30 1.67 -5.89
C ARG A 51 -24.92 2.60 -6.94
N ARG A 52 -24.57 2.46 -8.22
CA ARG A 52 -25.04 3.33 -9.29
C ARG A 52 -26.41 2.95 -9.82
N VAL A 53 -26.86 1.71 -9.62
CA VAL A 53 -28.08 1.17 -10.22
C VAL A 53 -29.27 1.09 -9.26
N SER A 54 -29.06 1.22 -7.95
CA SER A 54 -30.15 1.24 -6.97
C SER A 54 -29.84 2.17 -5.80
N LYS A 55 -30.85 2.95 -5.37
CA LYS A 55 -30.78 3.80 -4.19
C LYS A 55 -30.67 2.97 -2.90
N ILE A 56 -31.37 1.83 -2.83
CA ILE A 56 -31.34 0.92 -1.68
C ILE A 56 -29.94 0.35 -1.51
N TRP A 57 -29.36 -0.24 -2.57
CA TRP A 57 -27.98 -0.73 -2.55
C TRP A 57 -26.98 0.39 -2.25
N SER A 58 -27.19 1.57 -2.83
CA SER A 58 -26.40 2.77 -2.51
C SER A 58 -26.39 3.11 -1.02
N SER A 59 -27.55 3.00 -0.36
CA SER A 59 -27.70 3.31 1.06
C SER A 59 -27.01 2.25 1.93
N ILE A 60 -27.24 0.97 1.63
CA ILE A 60 -26.64 -0.15 2.37
C ILE A 60 -25.12 -0.08 2.28
N ILE A 61 -24.57 0.06 1.08
CA ILE A 61 -23.11 0.03 0.85
C ILE A 61 -22.40 1.24 1.47
N ARG A 62 -23.10 2.38 1.65
CA ARG A 62 -22.55 3.56 2.35
C ARG A 62 -22.72 3.49 3.86
N SER A 63 -23.53 2.57 4.37
CA SER A 63 -23.77 2.47 5.81
C SER A 63 -22.51 2.02 6.53
N ARG A 64 -22.31 2.54 7.75
CA ARG A 64 -21.13 2.22 8.55
C ARG A 64 -21.05 0.72 8.85
N GLY A 65 -22.17 0.12 9.25
CA GLY A 65 -22.25 -1.31 9.55
C GLY A 65 -21.87 -2.20 8.36
N PHE A 66 -22.23 -1.83 7.13
CA PHE A 66 -21.78 -2.58 5.96
C PHE A 66 -20.29 -2.42 5.69
N ILE A 67 -19.76 -1.19 5.78
CA ILE A 67 -18.32 -0.92 5.57
C ILE A 67 -17.48 -1.76 6.55
N ASP A 68 -17.84 -1.74 7.84
CA ASP A 68 -17.13 -2.49 8.88
C ASP A 68 -17.24 -4.00 8.67
N SER A 69 -18.42 -4.49 8.28
CA SER A 69 -18.65 -5.91 7.96
C SER A 69 -17.85 -6.37 6.73
N PHE A 70 -17.84 -5.57 5.67
CA PHE A 70 -17.08 -5.83 4.45
C PHE A 70 -15.59 -5.86 4.75
N TYR A 71 -15.09 -4.89 5.52
CA TYR A 71 -13.69 -4.86 5.94
C TYR A 71 -13.30 -6.09 6.75
N SER A 72 -14.14 -6.50 7.71
CA SER A 72 -13.91 -7.72 8.51
C SER A 72 -13.73 -8.97 7.64
N ILE A 73 -14.57 -9.13 6.61
CA ILE A 73 -14.46 -10.23 5.65
C ILE A 73 -13.20 -10.08 4.80
N SER A 74 -12.94 -8.90 4.25
CA SER A 74 -11.79 -8.65 3.37
C SER A 74 -10.45 -8.79 4.09
N SER A 75 -10.38 -8.46 5.38
CA SER A 75 -9.17 -8.58 6.20
C SER A 75 -8.66 -10.02 6.28
N LYS A 76 -9.56 -11.00 6.21
CA LYS A 76 -9.22 -12.42 6.15
C LYS A 76 -8.58 -12.81 4.81
N GLN A 77 -8.79 -12.03 3.76
CA GLN A 77 -8.29 -12.24 2.40
C GLN A 77 -7.29 -11.15 1.99
N SER A 78 -6.38 -10.76 2.90
CA SER A 78 -5.33 -9.82 2.54
C SER A 78 -4.51 -10.31 1.33
N ARG A 79 -4.12 -9.36 0.50
CA ARG A 79 -3.27 -9.50 -0.68
C ARG A 79 -2.07 -8.58 -0.53
N PHE A 80 -1.06 -8.71 -1.38
CA PHE A 80 -0.05 -7.64 -1.49
C PHE A 80 -0.26 -6.87 -2.79
N ILE A 81 0.15 -5.61 -2.81
CA ILE A 81 0.08 -4.74 -3.97
C ILE A 81 1.49 -4.44 -4.45
N VAL A 82 1.74 -4.67 -5.74
CA VAL A 82 2.95 -4.26 -6.44
C VAL A 82 2.62 -3.01 -7.26
N ALA A 83 3.39 -1.95 -7.08
CA ALA A 83 3.29 -0.74 -7.87
C ALA A 83 4.52 -0.55 -8.76
N LEU A 84 4.26 -0.15 -10.01
CA LEU A 84 5.26 0.04 -11.07
C LEU A 84 4.97 1.33 -11.84
N SER A 85 6.00 2.11 -12.17
CA SER A 85 5.86 3.29 -13.02
C SER A 85 6.55 3.09 -14.36
N ASN A 86 5.87 3.52 -15.43
CA ASN A 86 6.33 3.33 -16.81
C ASN A 86 7.39 4.31 -17.28
N SER A 87 7.57 5.45 -16.60
CA SER A 87 8.58 6.40 -17.03
C SER A 87 9.07 7.30 -15.92
N VAL A 88 10.37 7.20 -15.63
CA VAL A 88 11.08 8.13 -14.74
C VAL A 88 11.30 9.48 -15.46
N PHE A 89 11.53 9.47 -16.78
CA PHE A 89 11.98 10.62 -17.59
C PHE A 89 11.07 11.02 -18.76
N GLY A 90 9.97 10.30 -19.00
CA GLY A 90 8.98 10.64 -20.02
C GLY A 90 8.26 11.94 -19.72
N LYS A 91 7.57 12.51 -20.71
CA LYS A 91 6.79 13.73 -20.54
C LYS A 91 5.76 13.51 -19.41
N PRO A 92 5.49 14.52 -18.55
CA PRO A 92 4.58 14.35 -17.40
C PRO A 92 3.20 13.78 -17.75
N ALA A 93 2.71 14.02 -18.97
CA ALA A 93 1.43 13.52 -19.47
C ALA A 93 1.40 12.00 -19.74
N GLU A 94 2.55 11.36 -19.91
CA GLU A 94 2.69 9.95 -20.25
C GLU A 94 3.03 9.08 -19.03
N LYS A 95 3.33 9.71 -17.88
CA LYS A 95 3.70 9.03 -16.63
C LYS A 95 2.48 8.38 -15.99
N LEU A 96 2.48 7.05 -15.93
CA LEU A 96 1.48 6.24 -15.25
C LEU A 96 2.15 5.37 -14.19
N THR A 97 1.49 5.26 -13.04
CA THR A 97 1.79 4.27 -12.02
C THR A 97 0.68 3.23 -12.01
N PHE A 98 1.04 1.97 -12.18
CA PHE A 98 0.14 0.83 -12.23
C PHE A 98 0.22 0.06 -10.92
N PHE A 99 -0.93 -0.40 -10.44
CA PHE A 99 -1.06 -1.19 -9.23
C PHE A 99 -1.62 -2.56 -9.58
N PHE A 100 -0.89 -3.60 -9.17
CA PHE A 100 -1.26 -4.99 -9.36
C PHE A 100 -1.40 -5.66 -8.02
N SER A 101 -2.45 -6.44 -7.82
CA SER A 101 -2.60 -7.27 -6.63
C SER A 101 -2.23 -8.72 -6.91
N PHE A 102 -1.78 -9.38 -5.84
CA PHE A 102 -1.44 -10.79 -5.83
C PHE A 102 -1.97 -11.40 -4.55
N SER A 103 -2.63 -12.54 -4.66
CA SER A 103 -3.03 -13.32 -3.49
C SER A 103 -1.81 -13.68 -2.65
N HIS A 104 -1.99 -13.78 -1.34
CA HIS A 104 -1.01 -14.48 -0.54
C HIS A 104 -1.01 -15.94 -0.94
N ASP A 105 0.17 -16.54 -0.91
CA ASP A 105 0.35 -17.97 -1.10
C ASP A 105 -0.26 -18.68 0.11
N ASP A 106 -1.40 -19.37 -0.09
CA ASP A 106 -2.19 -20.03 0.96
C ASP A 106 -1.58 -21.39 1.39
N GLY A 107 -0.28 -21.60 1.15
CA GLY A 107 0.41 -22.84 1.46
C GLY A 107 0.24 -23.93 0.39
N ASP A 108 -0.23 -23.54 -0.80
CA ASP A 108 -0.15 -24.40 -1.98
C ASP A 108 1.28 -24.32 -2.52
N ASP A 109 1.87 -25.42 -2.97
CA ASP A 109 3.27 -25.49 -3.46
C ASP A 109 3.52 -24.67 -4.75
N SER A 110 2.60 -23.77 -5.11
CA SER A 110 2.71 -22.90 -6.26
C SER A 110 3.86 -21.91 -6.08
N SER A 111 4.95 -22.19 -6.77
CA SER A 111 6.09 -21.29 -6.92
C SER A 111 5.78 -19.98 -7.67
N SER A 112 4.52 -19.71 -8.04
CA SER A 112 4.14 -18.56 -8.87
C SER A 112 2.79 -17.95 -8.53
N LEU A 113 2.65 -16.64 -8.76
CA LEU A 113 1.42 -15.87 -8.54
C LEU A 113 1.06 -15.06 -9.78
N LEU A 114 -0.24 -15.00 -10.08
CA LEU A 114 -0.78 -14.22 -11.19
C LEU A 114 -1.16 -12.79 -10.75
N PRO A 115 -0.86 -11.77 -11.58
CA PRO A 115 -1.23 -10.40 -11.29
C PRO A 115 -2.71 -10.18 -11.58
N ASN A 116 -3.39 -9.45 -10.70
CA ASN A 116 -4.67 -8.83 -10.99
C ASN A 116 -4.49 -7.31 -11.10
N PHE A 117 -4.93 -6.72 -12.22
CA PHE A 117 -4.84 -5.28 -12.41
C PHE A 117 -5.88 -4.55 -11.54
N GLU A 118 -5.40 -3.68 -10.66
CA GLU A 118 -6.26 -2.97 -9.73
C GLU A 118 -6.61 -1.57 -10.24
N MET A 119 -5.60 -0.72 -10.47
CA MET A 119 -5.80 0.64 -10.96
C MET A 119 -4.54 1.21 -11.61
N ALA A 120 -4.68 2.33 -12.32
CA ALA A 120 -3.57 3.16 -12.79
C ALA A 120 -3.79 4.63 -12.40
N ILE A 121 -2.72 5.32 -12.00
CA ILE A 121 -2.74 6.73 -11.62
C ILE A 121 -1.87 7.54 -12.59
N PRO A 122 -2.43 8.58 -13.26
CA PRO A 122 -1.68 9.47 -14.14
C PRO A 122 -0.86 10.51 -13.36
N LYS A 123 0.22 11.00 -14.00
CA LYS A 123 1.12 12.04 -13.45
C LYS A 123 1.73 11.64 -12.09
N CYS A 124 1.96 10.35 -11.90
CA CYS A 124 2.61 9.75 -10.74
C CYS A 124 3.73 8.85 -11.25
N SER A 125 4.95 9.02 -10.76
CA SER A 125 6.08 8.18 -11.13
C SER A 125 7.05 7.99 -9.97
N PHE A 126 7.56 6.77 -9.84
CA PHE A 126 8.63 6.46 -8.91
C PHE A 126 9.98 6.80 -9.53
N SER A 127 10.62 7.85 -9.03
CA SER A 127 11.92 8.35 -9.52
C SER A 127 13.00 8.32 -8.45
N ASN A 128 12.63 8.16 -7.18
CA ASN A 128 13.51 8.29 -6.03
C ASN A 128 13.54 7.00 -5.20
N TYR A 129 14.70 6.71 -4.60
CA TYR A 129 14.83 5.56 -3.71
C TYR A 129 14.08 5.75 -2.39
N SER A 130 13.69 6.96 -2.03
CA SER A 130 12.83 7.22 -0.87
C SER A 130 11.35 7.02 -1.18
N ASP A 131 10.96 6.77 -2.44
CA ASP A 131 9.57 6.51 -2.77
C ASP A 131 9.07 5.27 -2.02
N SER A 132 7.84 5.35 -1.53
CA SER A 132 7.28 4.39 -0.59
C SER A 132 5.82 4.09 -0.91
N LEU A 133 5.39 2.88 -0.52
CA LEU A 133 4.04 2.39 -0.70
C LEU A 133 3.63 1.65 0.57
N ALA A 134 2.53 2.07 1.19
CA ALA A 134 1.96 1.41 2.35
C ALA A 134 0.44 1.31 2.21
N SER A 135 -0.17 0.31 2.83
CA SER A 135 -1.62 0.25 2.96
C SER A 135 -2.06 0.48 4.40
N PHE A 136 -3.04 1.36 4.55
CA PHE A 136 -3.70 1.67 5.81
C PHE A 136 -5.18 1.42 5.65
N HIS A 137 -5.66 0.32 6.23
CA HIS A 137 -7.10 -0.01 6.25
C HIS A 137 -7.74 -0.03 4.84
N GLY A 138 -7.02 -0.64 3.88
CA GLY A 138 -7.46 -0.77 2.48
C GLY A 138 -7.32 0.50 1.64
N ILE A 139 -6.71 1.55 2.18
CA ILE A 139 -6.29 2.74 1.43
C ILE A 139 -4.78 2.70 1.27
N LEU A 140 -4.28 2.95 0.07
CA LEU A 140 -2.85 3.05 -0.20
C LEU A 140 -2.37 4.47 0.04
N ALA A 141 -1.28 4.64 0.79
CA ALA A 141 -0.50 5.85 0.83
C ALA A 141 0.74 5.66 -0.07
N VAL A 142 0.89 6.55 -1.04
CA VAL A 142 1.90 6.46 -2.08
C VAL A 142 2.74 7.73 -2.05
N GLN A 143 4.05 7.57 -1.86
CA GLN A 143 5.02 8.64 -2.00
C GLN A 143 5.73 8.49 -3.34
N ALA A 144 5.54 9.47 -4.22
CA ALA A 144 6.09 9.47 -5.57
C ALA A 144 6.51 10.89 -5.98
N ASP A 145 7.68 11.05 -6.59
CA ASP A 145 8.22 12.36 -7.00
C ASP A 145 8.20 13.41 -5.86
N SER A 146 8.53 12.97 -4.63
CA SER A 146 8.50 13.79 -3.40
C SER A 146 7.11 14.36 -3.05
N LYS A 147 6.04 13.79 -3.58
CA LYS A 147 4.66 14.14 -3.27
C LYS A 147 3.95 12.93 -2.69
N TRP A 148 2.95 13.19 -1.86
CA TRP A 148 2.09 12.16 -1.31
C TRP A 148 0.74 12.16 -2.00
N LEU A 149 0.22 10.97 -2.23
CA LEU A 149 -1.16 10.74 -2.62
C LEU A 149 -1.73 9.59 -1.81
N MET A 150 -3.04 9.57 -1.67
CA MET A 150 -3.75 8.42 -1.16
C MET A 150 -4.69 7.91 -2.24
N CYS A 151 -4.79 6.59 -2.38
CA CYS A 151 -5.71 5.99 -3.33
C CYS A 151 -6.40 4.74 -2.77
N ASN A 152 -7.62 4.52 -3.22
CA ASN A 152 -8.37 3.30 -2.97
C ASN A 152 -8.48 2.55 -4.31
N PRO A 153 -7.71 1.47 -4.52
CA PRO A 153 -7.80 0.68 -5.74
C PRO A 153 -9.16 0.01 -5.93
N SER A 154 -9.83 -0.32 -4.83
CA SER A 154 -11.15 -0.96 -4.82
C SER A 154 -12.26 -0.05 -5.36
N THR A 155 -12.11 1.27 -5.19
CA THR A 155 -13.06 2.28 -5.69
C THR A 155 -12.52 3.10 -6.85
N GLU A 156 -11.28 2.85 -7.27
CA GLU A 156 -10.52 3.60 -8.29
C GLU A 156 -10.44 5.11 -8.01
N GLN A 157 -10.46 5.49 -6.73
CA GLN A 157 -10.39 6.89 -6.31
C GLN A 157 -9.00 7.22 -5.80
N PHE A 158 -8.54 8.45 -6.04
CA PHE A 158 -7.29 8.96 -5.46
C PHE A 158 -7.41 10.44 -5.14
N VAL A 159 -6.63 10.87 -4.14
CA VAL A 159 -6.50 12.25 -3.70
C VAL A 159 -5.02 12.59 -3.55
N LYS A 160 -4.63 13.78 -4.01
CA LYS A 160 -3.28 14.31 -3.80
C LYS A 160 -3.24 14.99 -2.45
N LEU A 161 -2.23 14.73 -1.65
CA LEU A 161 -2.05 15.39 -0.36
C LEU A 161 -1.29 16.71 -0.53
N PRO A 162 -1.38 17.63 0.45
CA PRO A 162 -0.62 18.89 0.42
C PRO A 162 0.88 18.65 0.21
N ALA A 163 1.55 19.52 -0.54
CA ALA A 163 2.97 19.38 -0.87
C ALA A 163 3.91 19.37 0.36
N THR A 164 3.45 19.90 1.49
CA THR A 164 4.19 19.92 2.75
C THR A 164 4.07 18.61 3.53
N THR A 165 3.32 17.63 3.05
CA THR A 165 3.14 16.34 3.72
C THR A 165 4.47 15.64 3.92
N ALA A 166 4.80 15.35 5.18
CA ALA A 166 5.94 14.51 5.51
C ALA A 166 5.51 13.05 5.53
N PHE A 167 4.44 12.73 6.28
CA PHE A 167 3.99 11.36 6.50
C PHE A 167 2.47 11.24 6.53
N VAL A 168 1.99 10.02 6.31
CA VAL A 168 0.59 9.62 6.43
C VAL A 168 0.49 8.51 7.46
N GLY A 169 -0.45 8.65 8.39
CA GLY A 169 -0.78 7.67 9.41
C GLY A 169 -2.28 7.40 9.47
N TYR A 170 -2.65 6.33 10.16
CA TYR A 170 -4.04 5.93 10.34
C TYR A 170 -4.28 5.57 11.80
N ASP A 171 -5.35 6.12 12.36
CA ASP A 171 -5.89 5.80 13.66
C ASP A 171 -7.04 4.81 13.50
N PRO A 172 -6.87 3.53 13.89
CA PRO A 172 -7.90 2.51 13.74
C PRO A 172 -9.06 2.64 14.74
N ILE A 173 -8.91 3.43 15.80
CA ILE A 173 -9.95 3.54 16.84
C ILE A 173 -10.99 4.57 16.43
N ASP A 174 -10.53 5.77 16.07
CA ASP A 174 -11.41 6.85 15.63
C ASP A 174 -11.68 6.79 14.11
N ASP A 175 -11.06 5.82 13.42
CA ASP A 175 -11.10 5.61 11.97
C ASP A 175 -10.74 6.86 11.17
N GLN A 176 -9.56 7.41 11.47
CA GLN A 176 -9.10 8.66 10.90
C GLN A 176 -7.75 8.50 10.22
N TYR A 177 -7.65 9.05 9.00
CA TYR A 177 -6.38 9.26 8.35
C TYR A 177 -5.84 10.63 8.76
N LYS A 178 -4.59 10.65 9.19
CA LYS A 178 -3.91 11.89 9.58
C LYS A 178 -2.63 12.06 8.79
N VAL A 179 -2.33 13.30 8.47
CA VAL A 179 -1.15 13.70 7.74
C VAL A 179 -0.26 14.50 8.67
N LEU A 180 0.98 14.05 8.85
CA LEU A 180 1.99 14.78 9.61
C LEU A 180 2.81 15.62 8.63
N SER A 181 3.07 16.86 9.02
CA SER A 181 3.99 17.77 8.36
C SER A 181 4.79 18.53 9.40
N TRP A 182 5.86 19.19 8.98
CA TRP A 182 6.63 20.06 9.84
C TRP A 182 7.24 21.21 9.06
N ASN A 183 7.40 22.34 9.75
CA ASN A 183 8.18 23.47 9.27
C ASN A 183 9.52 23.50 10.00
N ARG A 184 10.59 23.90 9.30
CA ARG A 184 11.86 24.20 9.95
C ARG A 184 11.83 25.65 10.43
N THR A 185 12.02 25.86 11.73
CA THR A 185 12.01 27.21 12.30
C THR A 185 13.28 28.01 11.96
N ARG A 186 14.43 27.33 11.79
CA ARG A 186 15.71 27.93 11.36
C ARG A 186 16.51 26.97 10.50
N TYR A 187 17.29 27.51 9.55
CA TYR A 187 18.30 26.77 8.81
C TYR A 187 19.61 26.76 9.63
N GLY A 188 20.13 25.58 9.99
CA GLY A 188 21.38 25.42 10.74
C GLY A 188 21.29 24.39 11.88
N TYR A 189 22.36 24.27 12.67
CA TYR A 189 22.44 23.32 13.80
C TYR A 189 21.38 23.56 14.89
N ASN A 190 20.84 24.77 15.02
CA ASN A 190 19.83 25.10 16.03
C ASN A 190 18.39 25.05 15.46
N GLY A 191 18.17 24.40 14.33
CA GLY A 191 16.85 24.28 13.71
C GLY A 191 15.93 23.37 14.54
N HIS A 192 14.75 23.88 14.90
CA HIS A 192 13.68 23.09 15.51
C HIS A 192 12.63 22.78 14.43
N LEU A 193 12.04 21.58 14.52
CA LEU A 193 10.87 21.24 13.72
C LEU A 193 9.64 21.71 14.47
N GLN A 194 8.73 22.40 13.81
CA GLN A 194 7.41 22.64 14.37
C GLN A 194 6.44 21.72 13.65
N HIS A 195 5.91 20.72 14.36
CA HIS A 195 5.00 19.76 13.75
C HIS A 195 3.59 20.31 13.64
N LYS A 196 2.92 19.87 12.59
CA LYS A 196 1.51 20.12 12.35
C LYS A 196 0.87 18.85 11.82
N VAL A 197 -0.39 18.65 12.19
CA VAL A 197 -1.20 17.50 11.80
C VAL A 197 -2.45 17.98 11.09
N LEU A 198 -2.88 17.23 10.09
CA LEU A 198 -4.12 17.43 9.37
C LEU A 198 -4.92 16.13 9.42
N THR A 199 -6.15 16.16 9.90
CA THR A 199 -7.08 15.03 9.82
C THR A 199 -7.83 15.12 8.50
N LEU A 200 -7.80 14.06 7.70
CA LEU A 200 -8.47 14.03 6.39
C LEU A 200 -9.97 13.77 6.54
N GLY A 201 -10.78 14.51 5.78
CA GLY A 201 -12.24 14.32 5.75
C GLY A 201 -13.03 14.95 6.91
N ASP A 202 -12.39 15.74 7.79
CA ASP A 202 -13.07 16.51 8.84
C ASP A 202 -12.52 17.95 8.90
N GLY A 203 -13.26 18.90 8.33
CA GLY A 203 -12.97 20.34 8.43
C GLY A 203 -11.52 20.74 8.13
N GLU A 204 -10.84 20.02 7.23
CA GLU A 204 -9.39 19.98 6.93
C GLU A 204 -8.56 21.25 7.27
N VAL A 205 -8.27 21.45 8.56
CA VAL A 205 -7.39 22.53 9.05
C VAL A 205 -6.13 21.94 9.68
N TRP A 206 -4.97 22.49 9.30
CA TRP A 206 -3.69 22.17 9.94
C TRP A 206 -3.69 22.64 11.40
N ARG A 207 -3.43 21.70 12.32
CA ARG A 207 -3.26 21.99 13.75
C ARG A 207 -1.81 21.81 14.16
N HIS A 208 -1.26 22.78 14.88
CA HIS A 208 0.06 22.66 15.47
C HIS A 208 0.05 21.68 16.64
N ILE A 209 1.08 20.83 16.71
CA ILE A 209 1.31 19.97 17.87
C ILE A 209 2.05 20.80 18.92
N LYS A 210 1.43 20.98 20.09
CA LYS A 210 1.92 21.88 21.15
C LYS A 210 3.23 21.37 21.76
N ASP A 211 3.35 20.05 21.92
CA ASP A 211 4.47 19.41 22.60
C ASP A 211 5.48 18.88 21.59
N THR A 212 6.18 19.78 20.89
CA THR A 212 7.30 19.33 20.07
C THR A 212 8.53 19.10 20.95
N PRO A 213 9.14 17.91 20.93
CA PRO A 213 10.30 17.61 21.77
C PRO A 213 11.54 18.44 21.41
N LEU A 214 12.64 18.25 22.17
CA LEU A 214 13.98 18.82 21.96
C LEU A 214 14.32 19.09 20.47
N PRO A 215 15.00 20.19 20.10
CA PRO A 215 15.45 20.41 18.73
C PRO A 215 16.18 19.19 18.14
N TYR A 216 15.71 18.75 16.97
CA TYR A 216 16.28 17.62 16.25
C TYR A 216 16.10 17.79 14.73
N ARG A 217 16.86 17.00 13.97
CA ARG A 217 16.79 16.95 12.51
C ARG A 217 16.26 15.58 12.07
N ALA A 218 15.02 15.55 11.58
CA ALA A 218 14.41 14.34 11.03
C ALA A 218 15.14 13.86 9.75
N THR A 219 15.29 12.55 9.62
CA THR A 219 15.57 11.90 8.33
C THR A 219 14.27 11.53 7.63
N GLN A 220 14.33 11.32 6.32
CA GLN A 220 13.20 10.84 5.51
C GLN A 220 13.11 9.30 5.50
N THR A 221 13.37 8.64 6.64
CA THR A 221 13.06 7.21 6.81
C THR A 221 11.82 7.09 7.62
N ASN A 222 10.81 6.41 7.11
CA ASN A 222 9.58 6.22 7.87
C ASN A 222 8.94 4.87 7.62
N ILE A 223 8.31 4.40 8.68
CA ILE A 223 7.26 3.39 8.61
C ILE A 223 6.15 3.82 9.57
N CYS A 224 4.92 3.45 9.22
CA CYS A 224 3.81 3.44 10.15
C CYS A 224 3.59 1.98 10.58
N VAL A 225 3.84 1.66 11.84
CA VAL A 225 3.58 0.33 12.42
C VAL A 225 2.58 0.51 13.53
N ASN A 226 1.45 -0.20 13.47
CA ASN A 226 0.39 -0.13 14.48
C ASN A 226 0.13 1.31 14.94
N HIS A 227 -0.39 2.19 14.07
CA HIS A 227 -0.79 3.57 14.45
C HIS A 227 0.35 4.47 15.00
N PHE A 228 1.59 4.02 15.00
CA PHE A 228 2.76 4.81 15.36
C PHE A 228 3.64 5.03 14.13
N LEU A 229 3.98 6.30 13.88
CA LEU A 229 4.96 6.67 12.86
C LEU A 229 6.35 6.70 13.49
N TYR A 230 7.28 5.94 12.92
CA TYR A 230 8.67 5.87 13.36
C TYR A 230 9.60 6.45 12.32
N TYR A 231 10.54 7.29 12.75
CA TYR A 231 11.60 7.81 11.88
C TYR A 231 12.87 8.14 12.66
N VAL A 232 14.02 8.11 11.99
CA VAL A 232 15.31 8.45 12.61
C VAL A 232 15.46 9.97 12.69
N ALA A 233 16.08 10.43 13.77
CA ALA A 233 16.42 11.83 13.96
C ALA A 233 17.81 11.99 14.55
N TYR A 234 18.47 13.09 14.18
CA TYR A 234 19.69 13.56 14.83
C TYR A 234 19.31 14.58 15.90
N LEU A 235 19.65 14.34 17.15
CA LEU A 235 19.48 15.35 18.20
C LEU A 235 20.49 16.48 17.97
N THR A 236 20.03 17.74 17.97
CA THR A 236 20.91 18.86 17.60
C THR A 236 21.57 19.56 18.78
N GLN A 237 21.26 19.16 20.02
CA GLN A 237 21.86 19.72 21.24
C GLN A 237 23.27 19.19 21.51
N THR A 238 23.66 18.08 20.89
CA THR A 238 25.01 17.53 21.01
C THR A 238 25.83 17.96 19.80
N LYS A 239 27.06 18.45 20.03
CA LYS A 239 28.06 18.65 18.96
C LYS A 239 28.45 17.33 18.29
N ASP A 240 28.08 16.23 18.93
CA ASP A 240 28.29 14.88 18.46
C ASP A 240 27.20 14.48 17.45
N MET A 241 27.60 14.25 16.21
CA MET A 241 26.72 13.82 15.12
C MET A 241 26.34 12.34 15.24
N ASP A 242 26.88 11.63 16.24
CA ASP A 242 26.65 10.21 16.51
C ASP A 242 25.37 9.93 17.33
N HIS A 243 24.72 10.96 17.89
CA HIS A 243 23.52 10.79 18.73
C HIS A 243 22.25 10.77 17.88
N MET A 244 22.03 9.64 17.20
CA MET A 244 20.79 9.35 16.49
C MET A 244 19.79 8.65 17.40
N VAL A 245 18.51 9.04 17.31
CA VAL A 245 17.40 8.44 18.04
C VAL A 245 16.27 8.07 17.08
N LEU A 246 15.37 7.21 17.53
CA LEU A 246 14.09 7.00 16.87
C LEU A 246 13.07 7.98 17.44
N VAL A 247 12.35 8.67 16.57
CA VAL A 247 11.17 9.43 16.95
C VAL A 247 9.96 8.54 16.72
N CYS A 248 9.09 8.48 17.71
CA CYS A 248 7.80 7.83 17.64
C CYS A 248 6.71 8.89 17.73
N PHE A 249 5.84 8.95 16.72
CA PHE A 249 4.65 9.78 16.72
C PHE A 249 3.41 8.88 16.82
N ASP A 250 2.65 9.04 17.88
CA ASP A 250 1.35 8.39 18.05
C ASP A 250 0.31 9.15 17.22
N VAL A 251 -0.24 8.50 16.20
CA VAL A 251 -1.23 9.11 15.30
C VAL A 251 -2.51 9.49 16.04
N ARG A 252 -2.91 8.70 17.05
CA ARG A 252 -4.14 8.92 17.78
C ARG A 252 -4.00 10.07 18.76
N SER A 253 -3.03 9.96 19.68
CA SER A 253 -2.82 10.98 20.71
C SER A 253 -2.11 12.24 20.20
N GLU A 254 -1.55 12.18 18.99
CA GLU A 254 -0.79 13.27 18.33
C GLU A 254 0.44 13.71 19.14
N LYS A 255 1.03 12.76 19.88
CA LYS A 255 2.20 12.99 20.74
C LYS A 255 3.46 12.41 20.12
N LEU A 256 4.57 13.10 20.37
CA LEU A 256 5.91 12.71 19.97
C LEU A 256 6.68 12.18 21.18
N SER A 257 7.44 11.12 20.99
CA SER A 257 8.38 10.59 21.97
C SER A 257 9.68 10.16 21.28
N PHE A 258 10.74 9.99 22.06
CA PHE A 258 12.03 9.50 21.58
C PHE A 258 12.34 8.13 22.16
N ILE A 259 12.78 7.23 21.30
CA ILE A 259 13.18 5.87 21.63
C ILE A 259 14.69 5.77 21.45
N ASN A 260 15.36 5.34 22.51
CA ASN A 260 16.77 4.97 22.42
C ASN A 260 16.88 3.67 21.63
N ALA A 261 17.71 3.68 20.60
CA ALA A 261 17.93 2.54 19.73
C ALA A 261 19.42 2.18 19.70
N PRO A 262 19.76 0.89 19.53
CA PRO A 262 21.13 0.48 19.28
C PRO A 262 21.73 1.24 18.10
N LYS A 263 23.04 1.57 18.15
CA LYS A 263 23.73 2.32 17.09
C LYS A 263 23.50 1.68 15.71
N ASP A 264 23.55 0.35 15.66
CA ASP A 264 23.34 -0.45 14.45
C ASP A 264 21.99 -0.19 13.75
N VAL A 265 20.93 0.07 14.54
CA VAL A 265 19.56 0.32 14.06
C VAL A 265 19.44 1.68 13.39
N VAL A 266 20.14 2.69 13.91
CA VAL A 266 20.00 4.09 13.47
C VAL A 266 21.14 4.59 12.60
N GLN A 267 22.31 3.93 12.59
CA GLN A 267 23.54 4.38 11.90
C GLN A 267 23.35 4.73 10.41
N TRP A 268 22.40 4.07 9.75
CA TRP A 268 22.14 4.28 8.33
C TRP A 268 21.19 5.47 8.05
N GLY A 269 20.71 6.15 9.10
CA GLY A 269 19.85 7.32 9.02
C GLY A 269 18.68 7.08 8.07
N ARG A 270 18.62 7.87 6.98
CA ARG A 270 17.61 7.75 5.92
C ARG A 270 17.62 6.45 5.09
N LYS A 271 18.53 5.51 5.37
CA LYS A 271 18.58 4.19 4.72
C LYS A 271 18.31 3.06 5.72
N ALA A 272 18.06 3.38 6.98
CA ALA A 272 17.61 2.41 7.95
C ALA A 272 16.31 1.77 7.46
N VAL A 273 16.19 0.47 7.63
CA VAL A 273 15.02 -0.30 7.22
C VAL A 273 14.23 -0.64 8.47
N PHE A 274 12.97 -0.24 8.49
CA PHE A 274 12.02 -0.60 9.53
C PHE A 274 10.87 -1.38 8.90
N ILE A 275 10.40 -2.40 9.61
CA ILE A 275 9.26 -3.22 9.24
C ILE A 275 8.36 -3.44 10.46
N GLU A 276 7.09 -3.74 10.23
CA GLU A 276 6.32 -4.46 11.23
C GLU A 276 6.76 -5.93 11.22
N TYR A 277 7.09 -6.47 12.40
CA TYR A 277 7.36 -7.89 12.60
C TYR A 277 6.64 -8.36 13.86
N LYS A 278 5.74 -9.34 13.72
CA LYS A 278 4.90 -9.85 14.84
C LYS A 278 4.22 -8.74 15.64
N ARG A 279 3.67 -7.73 14.94
CA ARG A 279 3.02 -6.53 15.54
C ARG A 279 3.94 -5.67 16.40
N LYS A 280 5.25 -5.80 16.25
CA LYS A 280 6.26 -4.94 16.87
C LYS A 280 7.03 -4.18 15.80
N LEU A 281 7.61 -3.05 16.18
CA LEU A 281 8.59 -2.38 15.34
C LEU A 281 9.85 -3.23 15.30
N ALA A 282 10.32 -3.53 14.09
CA ALA A 282 11.61 -4.17 13.90
C ALA A 282 12.47 -3.38 12.90
N SER A 283 13.78 -3.53 13.04
CA SER A 283 14.76 -2.98 12.11
C SER A 283 15.56 -4.11 11.46
N ILE A 284 15.79 -3.96 10.16
CA ILE A 284 16.67 -4.85 9.40
C ILE A 284 17.99 -4.15 9.16
N VAL A 285 19.05 -4.66 9.80
CA VAL A 285 20.40 -4.10 9.70
C VAL A 285 21.26 -4.95 8.78
N ARG A 286 21.75 -4.32 7.70
CA ARG A 286 22.71 -4.88 6.75
C ARG A 286 23.39 -3.75 5.96
N GLY A 287 24.40 -4.10 5.16
CA GLY A 287 24.92 -3.20 4.12
C GLY A 287 23.81 -2.75 3.17
N PRO A 288 23.57 -1.43 2.99
CA PRO A 288 22.42 -0.94 2.23
C PRO A 288 22.53 -1.16 0.71
N TYR A 289 23.74 -1.48 0.21
CA TYR A 289 24.03 -1.50 -1.23
C TYR A 289 24.52 -2.83 -1.78
N ASP A 290 24.67 -3.83 -0.93
CA ASP A 290 25.33 -5.08 -1.28
C ASP A 290 24.35 -6.24 -1.28
N ARG A 291 24.64 -7.25 -2.12
CA ARG A 291 24.11 -8.58 -1.90
C ARG A 291 24.58 -9.05 -0.53
N PHE A 292 23.68 -9.63 0.24
CA PHE A 292 23.93 -10.02 1.61
C PHE A 292 23.51 -11.47 1.80
N HIS A 293 24.31 -12.26 2.50
CA HIS A 293 23.96 -13.63 2.91
C HIS A 293 23.44 -13.67 4.36
N SER A 294 23.38 -12.50 5.00
CA SER A 294 22.87 -12.35 6.36
C SER A 294 22.39 -10.93 6.64
N PHE A 295 21.50 -10.79 7.60
CA PHE A 295 21.07 -9.52 8.16
C PHE A 295 20.75 -9.70 9.64
N ASP A 296 20.86 -8.62 10.42
CA ASP A 296 20.41 -8.62 11.80
C ASP A 296 18.98 -8.07 11.87
N LEU A 297 18.09 -8.83 12.52
CA LEU A 297 16.75 -8.42 12.89
C LEU A 297 16.78 -7.91 14.33
N TRP A 298 16.54 -6.61 14.50
CA TRP A 298 16.35 -5.99 15.80
C TRP A 298 14.87 -5.78 16.06
N ILE A 299 14.35 -6.21 17.20
CA ILE A 299 12.93 -6.08 17.55
C ILE A 299 12.82 -5.20 18.79
N LEU A 300 11.98 -4.16 18.73
CA LEU A 300 11.65 -3.35 19.89
C LEU A 300 10.66 -4.12 20.75
N GLU A 301 11.15 -4.71 21.85
CA GLU A 301 10.38 -5.59 22.71
C GLU A 301 9.45 -4.81 23.65
N ASP A 302 9.96 -3.70 24.18
CA ASP A 302 9.27 -2.80 25.10
C ASP A 302 9.56 -1.34 24.70
N VAL A 303 8.50 -0.63 24.30
CA VAL A 303 8.57 0.77 23.83
C VAL A 303 8.82 1.74 24.99
N GLU A 304 8.39 1.42 26.21
CA GLU A 304 8.56 2.33 27.35
C GLU A 304 9.96 2.21 27.96
N LYS A 305 10.48 0.98 28.01
CA LYS A 305 11.83 0.71 28.53
C LYS A 305 12.93 0.83 27.48
N HIS A 306 12.56 0.98 26.21
CA HIS A 306 13.49 0.98 25.07
C HIS A 306 14.32 -0.32 24.98
N GLU A 307 13.71 -1.47 25.27
CA GLU A 307 14.38 -2.76 25.24
C GLU A 307 14.34 -3.35 23.82
N TRP A 308 15.51 -3.75 23.31
CA TRP A 308 15.66 -4.34 21.99
C TRP A 308 16.25 -5.74 22.08
N SER A 309 15.67 -6.67 21.31
CA SER A 309 16.27 -7.99 21.08
C SER A 309 16.91 -8.04 19.70
N LYS A 310 17.95 -8.88 19.54
CA LYS A 310 18.69 -9.07 18.29
C LYS A 310 18.67 -10.53 17.88
N GLN A 311 18.40 -10.78 16.61
CA GLN A 311 18.57 -12.09 15.98
C GLN A 311 19.30 -11.96 14.65
N THR A 312 20.34 -12.76 14.44
CA THR A 312 21.06 -12.82 13.17
C THR A 312 20.43 -13.86 12.26
N CYS A 313 19.99 -13.40 11.08
CA CYS A 313 19.38 -14.20 10.04
C CYS A 313 20.42 -14.49 8.96
N VAL A 314 20.57 -15.76 8.57
CA VAL A 314 21.58 -16.22 7.60
C VAL A 314 20.90 -17.12 6.57
N PHE A 315 21.37 -17.07 5.32
CA PHE A 315 20.94 -17.94 4.23
C PHE A 315 22.04 -18.06 3.16
N PRO A 316 21.99 -19.07 2.26
CA PRO A 316 23.03 -19.29 1.26
C PRO A 316 23.16 -18.13 0.27
N SER A 317 24.39 -17.81 -0.17
CA SER A 317 24.63 -16.78 -1.18
C SER A 317 23.97 -17.07 -2.53
N SER A 318 23.74 -18.35 -2.85
CA SER A 318 23.09 -18.80 -4.10
C SER A 318 21.64 -18.37 -4.24
N VAL A 319 21.00 -17.90 -3.16
CA VAL A 319 19.65 -17.29 -3.19
C VAL A 319 19.56 -16.17 -4.23
N TRP A 320 20.69 -15.50 -4.52
CA TRP A 320 20.76 -14.35 -5.42
C TRP A 320 21.22 -14.67 -6.84
N ASP A 321 21.50 -15.93 -7.20
CA ASP A 321 22.11 -16.27 -8.49
C ASP A 321 21.24 -15.80 -9.68
N ASP A 322 19.92 -15.89 -9.53
CA ASP A 322 18.95 -15.45 -10.56
C ASP A 322 18.53 -13.98 -10.42
N VAL A 323 19.07 -13.24 -9.44
CA VAL A 323 18.70 -11.86 -9.14
C VAL A 323 19.74 -10.88 -9.68
N GLU A 324 19.41 -10.23 -10.78
CA GLU A 324 20.27 -9.21 -11.40
C GLU A 324 20.46 -7.99 -10.47
N CYS A 325 19.38 -7.54 -9.81
CA CYS A 325 19.42 -6.35 -8.95
C CYS A 325 20.04 -6.66 -7.57
N GLY A 326 21.24 -6.14 -7.29
CA GLY A 326 21.85 -6.24 -5.96
C GLY A 326 21.14 -5.45 -4.85
N LYS A 327 20.17 -4.59 -5.19
CA LYS A 327 19.43 -3.76 -4.22
C LYS A 327 18.10 -4.39 -3.86
N MET A 328 18.11 -5.20 -2.82
CA MET A 328 16.90 -5.69 -2.18
C MET A 328 16.32 -4.64 -1.22
N TYR A 329 15.04 -4.74 -0.92
CA TYR A 329 14.40 -4.05 0.19
C TYR A 329 13.41 -4.98 0.89
N PHE A 330 12.90 -4.56 2.05
CA PHE A 330 12.03 -5.36 2.90
C PHE A 330 10.67 -4.68 2.99
N PRO A 331 9.67 -5.13 2.23
CA PRO A 331 8.33 -4.54 2.26
C PRO A 331 7.63 -4.69 3.61
N GLY A 332 7.93 -5.73 4.38
CA GLY A 332 7.25 -6.10 5.61
C GLY A 332 7.20 -7.62 5.80
N THR A 333 6.15 -8.12 6.45
CA THR A 333 5.91 -9.57 6.64
C THR A 333 4.63 -10.04 5.99
N ASN A 334 4.58 -11.30 5.56
CA ASN A 334 3.32 -11.92 5.17
C ASN A 334 2.49 -12.33 6.40
N LYS A 335 1.29 -12.89 6.17
CA LYS A 335 0.40 -13.39 7.24
C LYS A 335 1.00 -14.51 8.09
N ALA A 336 1.92 -15.29 7.54
CA ALA A 336 2.64 -16.34 8.26
C ALA A 336 3.79 -15.79 9.13
N GLY A 337 4.05 -14.48 9.10
CA GLY A 337 5.16 -13.86 9.83
C GLY A 337 6.52 -14.03 9.16
N GLU A 338 6.56 -14.50 7.91
CA GLU A 338 7.80 -14.56 7.13
C GLU A 338 8.17 -13.15 6.64
N ILE A 339 9.45 -12.82 6.73
CA ILE A 339 10.00 -11.55 6.25
C ILE A 339 10.00 -11.57 4.72
N ILE A 340 9.41 -10.55 4.10
CA ILE A 340 9.40 -10.39 2.64
C ILE A 340 10.64 -9.61 2.22
N MET A 341 11.32 -10.11 1.19
CA MET A 341 12.40 -9.42 0.49
C MET A 341 12.08 -9.34 -1.00
N ALA A 342 12.33 -8.20 -1.62
CA ALA A 342 12.10 -8.01 -3.05
C ALA A 342 13.19 -7.16 -3.70
N PRO A 343 13.53 -7.42 -4.98
CA PRO A 343 14.34 -6.51 -5.78
C PRO A 343 13.64 -5.15 -5.91
N LYS A 344 14.38 -4.05 -5.73
CA LYS A 344 13.81 -2.70 -5.83
C LYS A 344 13.55 -2.25 -7.29
N ARG A 345 13.99 -3.03 -8.27
CA ARG A 345 13.93 -2.71 -9.71
C ARG A 345 13.62 -3.94 -10.53
N LEU A 346 12.94 -3.72 -11.65
CA LEU A 346 12.84 -4.73 -12.72
C LEU A 346 14.20 -4.92 -13.41
N SER A 347 14.49 -6.16 -13.80
CA SER A 347 15.65 -6.55 -14.61
C SER A 347 15.66 -5.83 -15.98
N SER A 348 16.81 -5.58 -16.61
CA SER A 348 16.83 -5.10 -18.01
C SER A 348 16.47 -6.21 -19.00
N ASP A 349 16.83 -7.45 -18.70
CA ASP A 349 16.92 -8.55 -19.68
C ASP A 349 15.66 -9.45 -19.68
N PHE A 350 14.49 -8.88 -19.42
CA PHE A 350 13.22 -9.61 -19.35
C PHE A 350 13.27 -10.86 -18.43
N ARG A 351 14.01 -10.78 -17.31
CA ARG A 351 14.10 -11.90 -16.37
C ARG A 351 12.85 -12.01 -15.48
N PRO A 352 12.52 -13.23 -15.00
CA PRO A 352 11.49 -13.44 -13.98
C PRO A 352 11.68 -12.55 -12.76
N PHE A 353 10.60 -11.96 -12.27
CA PHE A 353 10.60 -11.22 -11.02
C PHE A 353 10.23 -12.14 -9.85
N TYR A 354 11.14 -12.28 -8.89
CA TYR A 354 10.93 -13.08 -7.69
C TYR A 354 10.82 -12.19 -6.45
N ILE A 355 9.91 -12.55 -5.55
CA ILE A 355 9.93 -12.13 -4.15
C ILE A 355 10.39 -13.31 -3.30
N PHE A 356 10.95 -13.01 -2.13
CA PHE A 356 11.52 -14.01 -1.23
C PHE A 356 10.85 -13.90 0.13
N TYR A 357 10.54 -15.05 0.70
CA TYR A 357 10.02 -15.18 2.07
C TYR A 357 11.08 -15.85 2.93
N TYR A 358 11.44 -15.20 4.02
CA TYR A 358 12.37 -15.73 5.01
C TYR A 358 11.65 -16.01 6.31
N ASN A 359 11.64 -17.27 6.72
CA ASN A 359 11.13 -17.68 8.01
C ASN A 359 12.26 -17.60 9.04
N VAL A 360 12.10 -16.72 10.03
CA VAL A 360 13.13 -16.45 11.05
C VAL A 360 13.33 -17.64 12.01
N GLU A 361 12.28 -18.41 12.27
CA GLU A 361 12.30 -19.53 13.21
C GLU A 361 12.94 -20.76 12.59
N THR A 362 12.52 -21.12 11.37
CA THR A 362 13.05 -22.28 10.64
C THR A 362 14.34 -21.97 9.88
N LYS A 363 14.70 -20.69 9.75
CA LYS A 363 15.81 -20.16 8.94
C LYS A 363 15.72 -20.55 7.46
N ASN A 364 14.53 -20.92 7.01
CA ASN A 364 14.29 -21.29 5.63
C ASN A 364 13.99 -20.05 4.78
N ILE A 365 14.44 -20.09 3.54
CA ILE A 365 14.16 -19.08 2.53
C ILE A 365 13.53 -19.75 1.31
N ARG A 366 12.42 -19.18 0.86
CA ARG A 366 11.74 -19.60 -0.36
C ARG A 366 11.51 -18.41 -1.26
N ARG A 367 11.35 -18.65 -2.55
CA ARG A 367 11.07 -17.62 -3.54
C ARG A 367 9.78 -17.92 -4.28
N VAL A 368 9.07 -16.86 -4.66
CA VAL A 368 7.83 -16.93 -5.43
C VAL A 368 7.95 -16.02 -6.63
N ARG A 369 7.64 -16.54 -7.81
CA ARG A 369 7.63 -15.80 -9.08
C ARG A 369 6.36 -14.98 -9.19
N LEU A 370 6.48 -13.70 -9.52
CA LEU A 370 5.34 -12.87 -9.90
C LEU A 370 5.23 -12.89 -11.42
N LEU A 371 4.24 -13.62 -11.95
CA LEU A 371 4.08 -13.83 -13.38
C LEU A 371 3.73 -12.52 -14.09
N GLY A 372 4.26 -12.33 -15.30
CA GLY A 372 3.99 -11.15 -16.12
C GLY A 372 4.71 -9.89 -15.64
N ILE A 373 5.18 -9.83 -14.39
CA ILE A 373 5.98 -8.72 -13.90
C ILE A 373 7.42 -8.90 -14.38
N GLY A 374 7.78 -8.13 -15.40
CA GLY A 374 9.16 -7.99 -15.84
C GLY A 374 9.66 -9.07 -16.81
N ASP A 375 9.02 -10.23 -16.94
CA ASP A 375 9.48 -11.32 -17.82
C ASP A 375 8.72 -11.48 -19.14
N SER A 376 7.63 -10.73 -19.33
CA SER A 376 6.88 -10.69 -20.58
C SER A 376 7.19 -9.41 -21.37
N GLU A 377 7.66 -9.58 -22.62
CA GLU A 377 7.85 -8.46 -23.55
C GLU A 377 6.53 -7.76 -23.84
N GLU A 378 5.47 -8.52 -24.07
CA GLU A 378 4.12 -8.00 -24.30
C GLU A 378 3.65 -7.15 -23.11
N PHE A 379 3.86 -7.62 -21.87
CA PHE A 379 3.54 -6.85 -20.68
C PHE A 379 4.32 -5.53 -20.66
N ARG A 380 5.65 -5.58 -20.83
CA ARG A 380 6.45 -4.34 -20.82
C ARG A 380 6.06 -3.36 -21.91
N ARG A 381 5.68 -3.85 -23.10
CA ARG A 381 5.18 -3.00 -24.19
C ARG A 381 3.82 -2.39 -23.86
N SER A 382 2.86 -3.19 -23.40
CA SER A 382 1.50 -2.75 -23.07
C SER A 382 1.46 -1.69 -21.96
N TYR A 383 2.34 -1.80 -20.97
CA TYR A 383 2.40 -0.86 -19.85
C TYR A 383 3.50 0.20 -19.98
N GLY A 384 4.34 0.13 -21.02
CA GLY A 384 5.39 1.10 -21.29
C GLY A 384 6.65 0.99 -20.41
N PHE A 385 6.96 -0.19 -19.85
CA PHE A 385 8.16 -0.45 -19.03
C PHE A 385 9.42 -0.76 -19.87
N GLN A 386 9.54 -0.18 -21.07
CA GLN A 386 10.65 -0.50 -21.98
C GLN A 386 11.99 0.03 -21.47
N SER A 387 13.01 -0.84 -21.49
CA SER A 387 14.38 -0.46 -21.17
C SER A 387 15.03 0.18 -22.41
N THR A 388 14.91 1.50 -22.55
CA THR A 388 15.72 2.22 -23.55
C THR A 388 17.12 2.50 -23.00
N ALA A 389 18.13 2.50 -23.88
CA ALA A 389 19.51 2.81 -23.51
C ALA A 389 19.57 4.17 -22.78
N GLY A 390 20.01 4.16 -21.53
CA GLY A 390 20.09 5.35 -20.66
C GLY A 390 18.89 5.59 -19.72
N SER A 391 17.82 4.80 -19.81
CA SER A 391 16.69 4.89 -18.87
C SER A 391 17.01 4.23 -17.52
N ARG A 392 16.62 4.88 -16.41
CA ARG A 392 16.66 4.23 -15.08
C ARG A 392 15.55 3.18 -15.02
N HIS A 393 15.90 1.96 -14.61
CA HIS A 393 14.96 0.84 -14.43
C HIS A 393 13.74 1.25 -13.59
N SER A 394 12.57 0.74 -13.97
CA SER A 394 11.32 0.90 -13.21
C SER A 394 11.51 0.42 -11.78
N LEU A 395 11.23 1.32 -10.83
CA LEU A 395 11.21 0.99 -9.42
C LEU A 395 9.98 0.11 -9.11
N VAL A 396 10.19 -0.86 -8.23
CA VAL A 396 9.15 -1.75 -7.74
C VAL A 396 8.91 -1.42 -6.28
N LEU A 397 7.68 -1.03 -5.95
CA LEU A 397 7.24 -0.81 -4.58
C LEU A 397 6.16 -1.83 -4.22
N ILE A 398 6.18 -2.32 -2.99
CA ILE A 398 5.26 -3.36 -2.51
C ILE A 398 4.62 -2.90 -1.21
N ALA A 399 3.28 -2.85 -1.18
CA ALA A 399 2.53 -2.90 0.07
C ALA A 399 2.27 -4.37 0.38
N HIS A 400 2.98 -4.90 1.37
CA HIS A 400 2.99 -6.32 1.73
C HIS A 400 1.62 -6.85 2.19
N GLN A 401 0.77 -5.97 2.72
CA GLN A 401 -0.58 -6.31 3.13
C GLN A 401 -1.52 -5.20 2.67
N HIS A 402 -2.59 -5.61 2.01
CA HIS A 402 -3.67 -4.76 1.53
C HIS A 402 -4.97 -5.55 1.58
N VAL A 403 -6.06 -4.86 1.83
CA VAL A 403 -7.41 -5.41 1.93
C VAL A 403 -8.33 -4.55 1.10
N GLU A 404 -9.39 -5.14 0.57
CA GLU A 404 -10.40 -4.40 -0.15
C GLU A 404 -11.17 -3.50 0.81
N SER A 405 -11.42 -2.25 0.40
CA SER A 405 -12.19 -1.31 1.18
C SER A 405 -13.21 -0.59 0.31
N VAL A 406 -14.45 -0.57 0.77
CA VAL A 406 -15.51 0.27 0.19
C VAL A 406 -15.62 1.62 0.92
N GLY A 407 -14.70 1.90 1.86
CA GLY A 407 -14.58 3.20 2.51
C GLY A 407 -14.22 4.31 1.52
N PHE A 408 -14.76 5.50 1.76
CA PHE A 408 -14.53 6.68 0.92
C PHE A 408 -13.65 7.68 1.64
N PHE A 409 -12.81 8.38 0.87
CA PHE A 409 -12.42 9.74 1.26
C PHE A 409 -13.73 10.54 1.39
N LYS A 410 -14.07 11.05 2.58
CA LYS A 410 -15.26 11.88 2.75
C LYS A 410 -15.16 13.07 1.78
N ASP A 411 -16.13 13.14 0.85
CA ASP A 411 -16.32 14.07 -0.29
C ASP A 411 -15.07 14.43 -1.15
N PRO A 412 -14.98 13.99 -2.42
CA PRO A 412 -13.88 14.35 -3.34
C PRO A 412 -13.90 15.80 -3.85
N ARG A 413 -14.85 16.65 -3.43
CA ARG A 413 -14.85 18.09 -3.75
C ARG A 413 -13.97 18.87 -2.77
N ILE A 414 -12.66 18.66 -2.85
CA ILE A 414 -11.68 19.38 -2.02
C ILE A 414 -10.74 20.16 -2.94
N ASN A 415 -11.01 21.47 -3.03
CA ASN A 415 -10.03 22.44 -3.49
C ASN A 415 -8.93 22.56 -2.43
N LEU A 416 -7.83 21.80 -2.59
CA LEU A 416 -6.59 22.01 -1.83
C LEU A 416 -5.79 23.25 -2.31
N THR A 417 -6.49 24.23 -2.89
CA THR A 417 -5.94 25.56 -3.19
C THR A 417 -6.27 26.47 -2.02
N GLY A 418 -5.50 26.35 -0.95
CA GLY A 418 -5.58 27.25 0.19
C GLY A 418 -4.18 27.47 0.74
N LEU A 419 -3.64 28.66 0.46
CA LEU A 419 -2.39 29.24 1.00
C LEU A 419 -1.09 28.80 0.32
N GLU A 420 -0.99 29.08 -0.99
CA GLU A 420 0.20 29.78 -1.48
C GLU A 420 0.02 31.26 -1.14
N GLY A 421 0.89 31.81 -0.30
CA GLY A 421 0.95 33.25 -0.03
C GLY A 421 1.04 33.64 1.44
N SER A 422 2.24 33.54 2.02
CA SER A 422 3.01 34.66 2.61
C SER A 422 4.29 34.13 3.27
#